data_AF-A0A7X2MSR2-F1
#
_entry.id   AF-A0A7X2MSR2-F1
#
_cell.length_a   1.000
_cell.length_b   1.000
_cell.length_c   1.000
_cell.angle_alpha   90.00
_cell.angle_beta   90.00
_cell.angle_gamma   90.00
#
_symmetry.space_group_name_H-M   'P 1'
#
loop_
_entity.id
_entity.type
_entity.pdbx_description
1 polymer ?
#
loop_
_entity_poly.entity_id
_entity_poly.type
_entity_poly.pdbx_seq_one_letter_code
_entity_poly.pdbx_strand_id
1 'polypeptide(L)'
;VVSQRIPAGMTMMYHAQERIVNIPGSEITSQRGGIHNSVTRTCPKPTHMIGGYAQLSWGFNYYGTVGSNRDEFVVVRKMNNVNWLDGEGNDACQGSQQEVKP
;
A
#
# COMPACT_ATOMS: atom_id res chain seq x y z
N VAL A 1 0.59 12.13 8.78
CA VAL A 1 0.45 13.60 8.95
C VAL A 1 -0.91 14.01 8.43
N VAL A 2 -1.68 14.76 9.22
CA VAL A 2 -2.93 15.39 8.73
C VAL A 2 -2.57 16.74 8.15
N SER A 3 -3.04 17.04 6.94
CA SER A 3 -2.68 18.28 6.24
C SER A 3 -3.83 18.80 5.40
N GLN A 4 -4.11 20.09 5.53
CA GLN A 4 -5.15 20.80 4.77
C GLN A 4 -4.92 20.76 3.25
N ARG A 5 -3.67 20.59 2.80
CA ARG A 5 -3.30 20.61 1.37
C ARG A 5 -3.81 19.40 0.58
N ILE A 6 -4.21 18.33 1.26
CA ILE A 6 -4.70 17.11 0.61
C ILE A 6 -6.23 17.23 0.47
N PRO A 7 -6.76 17.20 -0.76
CA PRO A 7 -8.20 17.30 -0.97
C PRO A 7 -8.92 16.05 -0.45
N ALA A 8 -10.19 16.22 -0.06
CA ALA A 8 -11.02 15.12 0.40
C ALA A 8 -11.18 14.05 -0.70
N GLY A 9 -11.20 12.78 -0.28
CA GLY A 9 -11.34 11.63 -1.18
C GLY A 9 -10.02 11.05 -1.70
N MET A 10 -8.88 11.71 -1.47
CA MET A 10 -7.56 11.20 -1.82
C MET A 10 -6.71 10.98 -0.57
N THR A 11 -5.86 9.95 -0.60
CA THR A 11 -4.79 9.74 0.38
C THR A 11 -3.44 9.67 -0.33
N MET A 12 -2.37 10.05 0.37
CA MET A 12 -1.01 10.00 -0.17
C MET A 12 -0.09 9.28 0.81
N MET A 13 0.48 8.16 0.36
CA MET A 13 1.67 7.54 0.92
C MET A 13 2.82 7.79 -0.05
N TYR A 14 3.84 8.53 0.40
CA TYR A 14 5.00 8.82 -0.45
C TYR A 14 5.71 7.52 -0.84
N HIS A 15 6.16 7.47 -2.10
CA HIS A 15 6.66 6.25 -2.71
C HIS A 15 7.86 5.69 -1.94
N ALA A 16 7.91 4.35 -1.87
CA ALA A 16 9.02 3.58 -1.34
C ALA A 16 9.41 3.88 0.11
N GLN A 17 8.42 3.88 1.02
CA GLN A 17 8.72 3.63 2.43
C GLN A 17 9.03 2.15 2.62
N GLU A 18 10.22 1.86 3.12
CA GLU A 18 10.71 0.50 3.33
C GLU A 18 10.00 -0.20 4.49
N ARG A 19 10.11 -1.53 4.55
CA ARG A 19 9.42 -2.36 5.56
C ARG A 19 10.17 -2.48 6.90
N ILE A 20 11.37 -1.91 7.00
CA ILE A 20 12.32 -2.24 8.08
C ILE A 20 12.18 -1.35 9.33
N VAL A 21 11.87 -0.07 9.19
CA VAL A 21 11.90 0.90 10.29
C VAL A 21 10.49 1.28 10.74
N ASN A 22 10.22 1.16 12.04
CA ASN A 22 9.02 1.68 12.71
C ASN A 22 7.68 1.27 12.06
N ILE A 23 7.51 -0.04 11.85
CA ILE A 23 6.27 -0.61 11.32
C ILE A 23 5.74 -1.65 12.33
N PRO A 24 4.57 -1.45 12.93
CA PRO A 24 3.96 -2.46 13.80
C PRO A 24 3.36 -3.63 12.99
N GLY A 25 2.86 -4.63 13.69
CA GLY A 25 2.04 -5.70 13.14
C GLY A 25 0.72 -5.18 12.54
N SER A 26 0.24 -5.85 11.50
CA SER A 26 -1.05 -5.61 10.86
C SER A 26 -2.14 -6.36 11.60
N GLU A 27 -3.21 -5.65 12.00
CA GLU A 27 -4.40 -6.25 12.60
C GLU A 27 -5.21 -7.13 11.62
N ILE A 28 -5.03 -6.96 10.31
CA ILE A 28 -5.78 -7.71 9.29
C ILE A 28 -5.09 -9.01 8.94
N THR A 29 -3.77 -8.99 8.81
CA THR A 29 -2.99 -10.15 8.35
C THR A 29 -2.26 -10.86 9.48
N SER A 30 -2.24 -10.29 10.70
CA SER A 30 -1.47 -10.78 11.86
C SER A 30 0.03 -10.97 11.60
N GLN A 31 0.55 -10.32 10.55
CA GLN A 31 1.96 -10.30 10.17
C GLN A 31 2.49 -8.87 10.29
N ARG A 32 3.82 -8.69 10.22
CA ARG A 32 4.43 -7.36 10.13
C ARG A 32 3.77 -6.53 9.03
N GLY A 33 3.46 -5.26 9.33
CA GLY A 33 2.81 -4.34 8.40
C GLY A 33 3.43 -4.33 7.00
N GLY A 34 2.57 -4.12 6.00
CA GLY A 34 2.95 -4.07 4.59
C GLY A 34 3.58 -2.75 4.17
N ILE A 35 3.84 -2.62 2.87
CA ILE A 35 4.33 -1.40 2.23
C ILE A 35 3.28 -0.83 1.27
N HIS A 36 3.55 0.33 0.68
CA HIS A 36 2.64 0.95 -0.29
C HIS A 36 2.25 0.04 -1.48
N ASN A 37 3.15 -0.84 -1.93
CA ASN A 37 2.86 -1.80 -3.00
C ASN A 37 2.14 -3.08 -2.51
N SER A 38 1.94 -3.26 -1.19
CA SER A 38 1.15 -4.38 -0.64
C SER A 38 -0.34 -4.24 -0.94
N VAL A 39 -0.81 -3.04 -1.31
CA VAL A 39 -2.20 -2.75 -1.67
C VAL A 39 -2.40 -2.57 -3.18
N THR A 40 -1.37 -2.79 -3.99
CA THR A 40 -1.44 -2.60 -5.45
C THR A 40 -1.40 -3.93 -6.19
N ARG A 41 -2.03 -4.01 -7.37
CA ARG A 41 -1.93 -5.16 -8.28
C ARG A 41 -1.61 -4.73 -9.71
N THR A 42 -0.80 -5.53 -10.42
CA THR A 42 -0.52 -5.32 -11.84
C THR A 42 -1.77 -5.58 -12.68
N CYS A 43 -2.22 -4.56 -13.43
CA CYS A 43 -3.34 -4.65 -14.36
C CYS A 43 -2.88 -4.18 -15.75
N PRO A 44 -2.44 -5.08 -16.65
CA PRO A 44 -1.90 -4.68 -17.94
C PRO A 44 -3.01 -4.21 -18.90
N LYS A 45 -2.69 -3.21 -19.74
CA LYS A 45 -3.60 -2.70 -20.76
C LYS A 45 -3.32 -3.35 -22.13
N PRO A 46 -4.30 -3.95 -22.82
CA PRO A 46 -4.09 -4.60 -24.12
C PRO A 46 -3.46 -3.71 -25.19
N THR A 47 -3.73 -2.41 -25.16
CA THR A 47 -3.12 -1.45 -26.11
C THR A 47 -1.59 -1.43 -26.01
N HIS A 48 -1.01 -1.80 -24.87
CA HIS A 48 0.45 -1.86 -24.66
C HIS A 48 1.06 -3.23 -25.05
N MET A 49 0.27 -4.13 -25.65
CA MET A 49 0.72 -5.44 -26.13
C MET A 49 0.78 -5.53 -27.66
N ILE A 50 0.49 -4.44 -28.37
CA ILE A 50 0.59 -4.38 -29.84
C ILE A 50 2.04 -4.63 -30.26
N GLY A 51 2.21 -5.39 -31.35
CA GLY A 51 3.53 -5.69 -31.92
C GLY A 51 3.46 -5.86 -33.43
N GLY A 52 4.61 -5.73 -34.10
CA GLY A 52 4.73 -5.93 -35.55
C GLY A 52 4.07 -4.85 -36.40
N TYR A 53 3.80 -3.66 -35.84
CA TYR A 53 3.10 -2.58 -36.54
C TYR A 53 3.91 -1.28 -36.51
N ALA A 54 5.00 -1.24 -37.29
CA ALA A 54 5.91 -0.11 -37.42
C ALA A 54 6.37 0.44 -36.05
N GLN A 55 5.92 1.63 -35.65
CA GLN A 55 6.23 2.24 -34.35
C GLN A 55 5.68 1.44 -33.15
N LEU A 56 4.65 0.61 -33.35
CA LEU A 56 4.10 -0.30 -32.34
C LEU A 56 4.76 -1.67 -32.51
N SER A 57 6.08 -1.69 -32.34
CA SER A 57 6.89 -2.91 -32.35
C SER A 57 7.64 -3.04 -31.03
N TRP A 58 7.81 -4.27 -30.58
CA TRP A 58 8.53 -4.53 -29.33
C TRP A 58 10.01 -4.16 -29.47
N GLY A 59 10.56 -3.60 -28.40
CA GLY A 59 11.98 -3.38 -28.20
C GLY A 59 12.28 -3.28 -26.71
N PHE A 60 13.49 -3.66 -26.30
CA PHE A 60 13.86 -3.64 -24.88
C PHE A 60 13.72 -2.21 -24.32
N ASN A 61 12.87 -2.06 -23.30
CA ASN A 61 12.47 -0.77 -22.71
C ASN A 61 11.82 0.25 -23.67
N TYR A 62 11.47 -0.14 -24.90
CA TYR A 62 10.82 0.72 -25.89
C TYR A 62 9.30 0.58 -25.89
N TYR A 63 8.79 -0.67 -25.85
CA TYR A 63 7.35 -0.93 -25.90
C TYR A 63 6.97 -2.14 -25.04
N GLY A 64 5.87 -2.03 -24.30
CA GLY A 64 5.36 -3.10 -23.44
C GLY A 64 4.37 -2.60 -22.38
N THR A 65 3.80 -3.54 -21.63
CA THR A 65 2.86 -3.25 -20.54
C THR A 65 3.51 -2.43 -19.43
N VAL A 66 2.72 -1.55 -18.81
CA VAL A 66 3.18 -0.63 -17.74
C VAL A 66 2.59 -1.01 -16.39
N GLY A 67 3.34 -0.76 -15.31
CA GLY A 67 2.87 -0.95 -13.93
C GLY A 67 2.11 0.26 -13.39
N SER A 68 0.98 0.62 -14.00
CA SER A 68 0.13 1.72 -13.53
C SER A 68 -0.46 1.43 -12.13
N ASN A 69 -0.48 2.42 -11.23
CA ASN A 69 -0.86 2.22 -9.83
C ASN A 69 -1.62 3.41 -9.17
N ARG A 70 -2.08 4.39 -9.95
CA ARG A 70 -2.73 5.61 -9.40
C ARG A 70 -4.24 5.51 -9.28
N ASP A 71 -4.83 4.52 -9.95
CA ASP A 71 -6.27 4.25 -9.94
C ASP A 71 -6.71 3.37 -8.76
N GLU A 72 -5.77 2.95 -7.90
CA GLU A 72 -6.03 2.04 -6.78
C GLU A 72 -6.85 2.73 -5.69
N PHE A 73 -7.84 2.01 -5.14
CA PHE A 73 -8.64 2.47 -4.02
C PHE A 73 -8.34 1.63 -2.79
N VAL A 74 -8.24 2.29 -1.64
CA VAL A 74 -7.90 1.65 -0.36
C VAL A 74 -8.89 2.05 0.73
N VAL A 75 -9.15 1.12 1.65
CA VAL A 75 -9.91 1.40 2.87
C VAL A 75 -8.94 1.89 3.94
N VAL A 76 -9.18 3.08 4.48
CA VAL A 76 -8.38 3.66 5.56
C VAL A 76 -9.15 3.57 6.87
N ARG A 77 -8.50 3.06 7.92
CA ARG A 77 -9.05 3.03 9.28
C ARG A 77 -7.98 3.35 10.31
N LYS A 78 -8.40 3.85 11.48
CA LYS A 78 -7.52 3.96 12.65
C LYS A 78 -7.28 2.55 13.23
N MET A 79 -6.04 2.26 13.61
CA MET A 79 -5.70 1.00 14.32
C MET A 79 -6.23 1.03 15.75
N ASN A 80 -6.65 -0.13 16.26
CA ASN A 80 -7.07 -0.28 17.64
C ASN A 80 -5.89 -0.74 18.52
N ASN A 81 -5.22 -1.80 18.11
CA ASN A 81 -4.09 -2.41 18.79
C ASN A 81 -2.80 -2.25 17.99
N VAL A 82 -1.74 -1.81 18.65
CA VAL A 82 -0.39 -1.67 18.12
C VAL A 82 0.46 -2.76 18.77
N ASN A 83 0.53 -3.92 18.10
CA ASN A 83 1.39 -5.04 18.49
C ASN A 83 2.64 -5.05 17.63
N TRP A 84 3.83 -5.07 18.23
CA TRP A 84 5.11 -5.01 17.51
C TRP A 84 5.63 -6.36 17.00
N LEU A 85 5.07 -7.47 17.51
CA LEU A 85 5.42 -8.85 17.18
C LEU A 85 6.90 -9.21 17.42
N ASP A 86 7.54 -8.55 18.38
CA ASP A 86 8.95 -8.74 18.77
C ASP A 86 9.11 -9.45 20.13
N GLY A 87 8.04 -9.59 20.90
CA GLY A 87 8.07 -10.23 22.22
C GLY A 87 8.60 -9.32 23.33
N GLU A 88 8.77 -8.02 23.08
CA GLU A 88 9.29 -7.07 24.08
C GLU A 88 8.24 -6.62 25.10
N GLY A 89 6.96 -6.90 24.85
CA GLY A 89 5.85 -6.54 25.75
C GLY A 89 5.51 -5.05 25.79
N ASN A 90 6.03 -4.25 24.85
CA ASN A 90 5.80 -2.81 24.71
C ASN A 90 4.64 -2.47 23.74
N ASP A 91 3.61 -3.30 23.73
CA ASP A 91 2.44 -3.12 22.88
C ASP A 91 1.50 -2.02 23.42
N ALA A 92 0.78 -1.34 22.53
CA ALA A 92 -0.08 -0.21 22.88
C ALA A 92 -1.50 -0.34 22.32
N CYS A 93 -2.49 0.24 23.00
CA CYS A 93 -3.87 0.36 22.51
C CYS A 93 -4.19 1.83 22.22
N GLN A 94 -4.69 2.12 21.02
CA GLN A 94 -5.05 3.46 20.54
C GLN A 94 -6.56 3.68 20.42
N GLY A 95 -7.38 2.64 20.54
CA GLY A 95 -8.84 2.76 20.54
C GLY A 95 -9.39 3.43 21.81
N SER A 96 -10.65 3.86 21.74
CA SER A 96 -11.43 4.11 22.95
C SER A 96 -11.51 2.82 23.76
N GLN A 97 -11.24 2.85 25.07
CA GLN A 97 -11.06 1.71 25.99
C GLN A 97 -12.28 0.76 26.17
N GLN A 98 -13.07 0.47 25.13
CA GLN A 98 -14.32 -0.31 25.21
C GLN A 98 -14.33 -1.62 24.43
N GLU A 99 -13.30 -1.97 23.66
CA GLU A 99 -13.23 -3.26 22.95
C GLU A 99 -11.95 -4.03 23.28
N VAL A 100 -11.73 -4.32 24.57
CA VAL A 100 -10.93 -5.49 24.93
C VAL A 100 -11.90 -6.68 24.89
N LYS A 101 -11.99 -7.35 23.73
CA LYS A 101 -12.64 -8.66 23.69
C LYS A 101 -11.80 -9.66 24.48
N PRO A 102 -12.43 -10.56 25.25
CA PRO A 102 -11.76 -11.53 26.12
C PRO A 102 -10.83 -12.46 25.34
#